data_AF-A0AB73TE19-F1
#
_entry.id   AF-A0AB73TE19-F1
#
_cell.length_a   1.000
_cell.length_b   1.000
_cell.length_c   1.000
_cell.angle_alpha   90.00
_cell.angle_beta   90.00
_cell.angle_gamma   90.00
#
_symmetry.space_group_name_H-M   'P 1'
#
loop_
_entity.id
_entity.type
_entity.pdbx_description
1 polymer ?
#
loop_
_entity_poly.entity_id
_entity_poly.type
_entity_poly.pdbx_seq_one_letter_code
_entity_poly.pdbx_strand_id
1 'polypeptide(L)'
;MCSRPAARQARRVPFTISHAVVALPFRRSALPVAAVAVGSMAPDAVLFVPALPPYGFTHSWLGVVTIDLVVSLVVLAAWWYLVRPAWTPVLPSRYRAQLPGWDRPERVPPSRSRSSWSPACSGA
;
A
#
# COMPACT_ATOMS: atom_id res chain seq x y z
N MET A 1 -25.19 23.11 28.13
CA MET A 1 -24.51 22.62 26.91
C MET A 1 -24.16 21.16 27.13
N CYS A 2 -24.85 20.24 26.46
CA CYS A 2 -24.65 18.80 26.61
C CYS A 2 -23.37 18.36 25.90
N SER A 3 -22.33 18.04 26.66
CA SER A 3 -21.20 17.24 26.16
C SER A 3 -21.73 15.85 25.81
N ARG A 4 -21.79 15.52 24.52
CA ARG A 4 -22.14 14.16 24.08
C ARG A 4 -21.10 13.19 24.68
N PRO A 5 -21.50 12.10 25.34
CA PRO A 5 -20.54 11.11 25.80
C PRO A 5 -19.87 10.49 24.57
N ALA A 6 -18.56 10.30 24.63
CA ALA A 6 -17.77 9.52 23.68
C ALA A 6 -18.29 8.07 23.67
N ALA A 7 -19.43 7.86 23.02
CA ALA A 7 -20.14 6.61 23.03
C ALA A 7 -19.52 5.66 22.00
N ARG A 8 -18.91 4.59 22.53
CA ARG A 8 -18.75 3.28 21.89
C ARG A 8 -17.78 3.20 20.71
N GLN A 9 -16.49 3.30 20.99
CA GLN A 9 -15.47 2.55 20.25
C GLN A 9 -15.05 1.27 21.03
N ALA A 10 -15.96 0.76 21.86
CA ALA A 10 -15.73 -0.43 22.66
C ALA A 10 -15.86 -1.69 21.79
N ARG A 11 -14.73 -2.41 21.63
CA ARG A 11 -14.63 -3.81 21.23
C ARG A 11 -14.84 -4.13 19.75
N ARG A 12 -14.15 -3.44 18.84
CA ARG A 12 -13.65 -4.07 17.61
C ARG A 12 -12.16 -4.26 17.80
N VAL A 13 -11.65 -5.47 17.65
CA VAL A 13 -10.20 -5.66 17.53
C VAL A 13 -9.82 -5.04 16.17
N PRO A 14 -9.11 -3.90 16.14
CA PRO A 14 -8.71 -3.32 14.86
C PRO A 14 -7.72 -4.29 14.23
N PHE A 15 -8.10 -4.89 13.11
CA PHE A 15 -7.24 -5.80 12.38
C PHE A 15 -6.86 -5.16 11.05
N THR A 16 -6.14 -4.04 11.14
CA THR A 16 -5.69 -3.25 9.99
C THR A 16 -4.89 -4.10 9.00
N ILE A 17 -4.14 -5.09 9.51
CA ILE A 17 -3.35 -6.03 8.68
C ILE A 17 -4.24 -6.82 7.69
N SER A 18 -5.52 -7.08 7.98
CA SER A 18 -6.40 -7.77 7.02
C SER A 18 -6.57 -6.99 5.73
N HIS A 19 -6.53 -5.66 5.75
CA HIS A 19 -6.72 -4.86 4.54
C HIS A 19 -5.61 -5.10 3.50
N ALA A 20 -4.41 -5.46 3.94
CA ALA A 20 -3.30 -5.81 3.04
C ALA A 20 -3.64 -6.98 2.10
N VAL A 21 -4.65 -7.80 2.41
CA VAL A 21 -5.13 -8.87 1.52
C VAL A 21 -5.59 -8.33 0.15
N VAL A 22 -6.05 -7.07 0.10
CA VAL A 22 -6.44 -6.37 -1.13
C VAL A 22 -5.27 -6.25 -2.11
N ALA A 23 -4.02 -6.33 -1.64
CA ALA A 23 -2.84 -6.29 -2.50
C ALA A 23 -2.58 -7.60 -3.27
N LEU A 24 -3.11 -8.74 -2.81
CA LEU A 24 -2.82 -10.06 -3.41
C LEU A 24 -3.18 -10.17 -4.90
N PRO A 25 -4.34 -9.69 -5.38
CA PRO A 25 -4.68 -9.71 -6.80
C PRO A 25 -3.72 -8.87 -7.67
N PHE A 26 -3.06 -7.87 -7.08
CA PHE A 26 -2.15 -6.95 -7.79
C PHE A 26 -0.73 -7.48 -7.93
N ARG A 27 -0.41 -8.66 -7.39
CA ARG A 27 0.93 -9.28 -7.46
C ARG A 27 1.48 -9.54 -8.87
N ARG A 28 0.62 -9.52 -9.88
CA ARG A 28 1.00 -9.65 -11.31
C ARG A 28 0.72 -8.37 -12.11
N SER A 29 0.36 -7.28 -11.43
CA SER A 29 0.07 -6.00 -12.05
C SER A 29 1.32 -5.12 -12.13
N ALA A 30 1.20 -3.97 -12.79
CA ALA A 30 2.22 -2.93 -12.82
C ALA A 30 2.33 -2.14 -11.50
N LEU A 31 1.40 -2.32 -10.56
CA LEU A 31 1.36 -1.58 -9.30
C LEU A 31 2.26 -2.24 -8.25
N PRO A 32 3.06 -1.46 -7.50
CA PRO A 32 3.82 -1.99 -6.38
C PRO A 32 2.87 -2.59 -5.33
N VAL A 33 3.02 -3.87 -5.02
CA VAL A 33 2.13 -4.58 -4.08
C VAL A 33 2.17 -3.93 -2.71
N ALA A 34 3.37 -3.49 -2.28
CA ALA A 34 3.55 -2.77 -1.02
C ALA A 34 2.75 -1.46 -0.98
N ALA A 35 2.64 -0.72 -2.09
CA ALA A 35 1.87 0.52 -2.14
C ALA A 35 0.36 0.25 -1.98
N VAL A 36 -0.16 -0.80 -2.62
CA VAL A 36 -1.57 -1.20 -2.47
C VAL A 36 -1.86 -1.65 -1.04
N ALA A 37 -0.98 -2.47 -0.46
CA ALA A 37 -1.12 -2.93 0.93
C ALA A 37 -1.11 -1.74 1.91
N VAL A 38 -0.11 -0.88 1.83
CA VAL A 38 0.03 0.29 2.72
C VAL A 38 -1.14 1.25 2.54
N GLY A 39 -1.52 1.58 1.31
CA GLY A 39 -2.64 2.47 1.02
C GLY A 39 -3.98 1.95 1.56
N SER A 40 -4.21 0.63 1.48
CA SER A 40 -5.41 0.00 2.05
C SER A 40 -5.49 0.05 3.58
N MET A 41 -4.36 0.28 4.25
CA MET A 41 -4.23 0.31 5.71
C MET A 41 -4.17 1.74 6.27
N ALA A 42 -3.85 2.74 5.44
CA ALA A 42 -3.56 4.10 5.87
C ALA A 42 -4.72 4.81 6.60
N PRO A 43 -6.00 4.68 6.19
CA PRO A 43 -7.11 5.32 6.92
C PRO A 43 -7.23 4.92 8.39
N ASP A 44 -6.76 3.71 8.74
CA ASP A 44 -6.75 3.17 10.09
C ASP A 44 -5.53 3.59 10.92
N ALA A 45 -4.55 4.31 10.35
CA ALA A 45 -3.32 4.68 11.04
C ALA A 45 -3.55 5.50 12.32
N VAL A 46 -4.62 6.31 12.35
CA VAL A 46 -5.06 7.08 13.52
C VAL A 46 -5.32 6.21 14.76
N LEU A 47 -5.66 4.93 14.57
CA LEU A 47 -5.87 4.00 15.68
C LEU A 47 -4.56 3.64 16.39
N PHE A 48 -3.41 3.82 15.73
CA PHE A 48 -2.07 3.53 16.27
C PHE A 48 -1.27 4.80 16.57
N VAL A 49 -1.60 5.92 15.93
CA VAL A 49 -0.92 7.21 16.09
C VAL A 49 -1.94 8.27 16.49
N PRO A 50 -2.14 8.51 17.80
CA PRO A 50 -3.14 9.45 18.31
C PRO A 50 -2.96 10.91 17.86
N ALA A 51 -1.78 11.27 17.36
CA ALA A 51 -1.48 12.60 16.83
C ALA A 51 -2.08 12.85 15.44
N LEU A 52 -2.59 11.82 14.76
CA LEU A 52 -3.25 11.97 13.46
C LEU A 52 -4.66 12.55 13.62
N PRO A 53 -5.21 13.16 12.54
CA PRO A 53 -6.58 13.68 12.54
C PRO A 53 -7.63 12.64 12.91
N PRO A 54 -8.82 13.05 13.37
CA PRO A 54 -9.87 12.13 13.81
C PRO A 54 -10.25 11.08 12.77
N TYR A 55 -10.67 9.90 13.22
CA TYR A 55 -11.04 8.76 12.37
C TYR A 55 -12.03 9.11 11.24
N GLY A 56 -13.02 9.96 11.51
CA GLY A 56 -13.96 10.41 10.47
C GLY A 56 -13.30 11.22 9.34
N PHE A 57 -12.21 11.92 9.64
CA PHE A 57 -11.45 12.67 8.64
C PHE A 57 -10.62 11.75 7.76
N THR A 58 -9.89 10.77 8.34
CA THR A 58 -9.13 9.78 7.54
C THR A 58 -10.06 8.92 6.68
N HIS A 59 -11.31 8.70 7.10
CA HIS A 59 -12.33 7.99 6.31
C HIS A 59 -13.13 8.89 5.35
N SER A 60 -12.69 10.13 5.13
CA SER A 60 -13.28 11.05 4.16
C SER A 60 -12.48 11.07 2.86
N TRP A 61 -13.11 11.46 1.75
CA TRP A 61 -12.40 11.64 0.47
C TRP A 61 -11.21 12.58 0.58
N LEU A 62 -11.34 13.66 1.36
CA LEU A 62 -10.27 14.62 1.57
C LEU A 62 -9.12 14.01 2.38
N GLY A 63 -9.43 13.25 3.44
CA GLY A 63 -8.42 12.53 4.23
C GLY A 63 -7.63 11.53 3.40
N VAL A 64 -8.33 10.75 2.55
CA VAL A 64 -7.72 9.77 1.65
C VAL A 64 -6.67 10.41 0.74
N VAL A 65 -6.99 11.54 0.11
CA VAL A 65 -6.07 12.20 -0.83
C VAL A 65 -5.02 13.09 -0.16
N THR A 66 -5.13 13.35 1.15
CA THR A 66 -4.19 14.21 1.89
C THR A 66 -3.40 13.40 2.92
N ILE A 67 -3.99 13.17 4.09
CA ILE A 67 -3.34 12.57 5.25
C ILE A 67 -2.99 11.12 4.99
N ASP A 68 -3.90 10.33 4.45
CA ASP A 68 -3.65 8.90 4.23
C ASP A 68 -2.60 8.70 3.12
N LEU A 69 -2.59 9.58 2.12
CA LEU A 69 -1.55 9.61 1.10
C LEU A 69 -0.17 9.91 1.71
N VAL A 70 -0.06 10.94 2.55
CA VAL A 70 1.20 11.29 3.24
C VAL A 70 1.65 10.14 4.14
N VAL A 71 0.76 9.59 4.96
CA VAL A 71 1.04 8.44 5.82
C VAL A 71 1.51 7.25 4.98
N SER A 72 0.83 6.96 3.87
CA SER A 72 1.20 5.86 2.99
C SER A 72 2.61 6.04 2.42
N LEU A 73 2.93 7.24 1.94
CA LEU A 73 4.25 7.54 1.38
C LEU A 73 5.36 7.41 2.43
N VAL A 74 5.12 7.87 3.66
CA VAL A 74 6.08 7.73 4.77
C VAL A 74 6.31 6.27 5.12
N VAL A 75 5.23 5.49 5.29
CA VAL A 75 5.32 4.06 5.62
C VAL A 75 5.99 3.29 4.48
N LEU A 76 5.68 3.63 3.24
CA LEU A 76 6.27 3.00 2.07
C LEU A 76 7.75 3.33 1.91
N ALA A 77 8.16 4.56 2.22
CA ALA A 77 9.57 4.94 2.31
C ALA A 77 10.28 4.16 3.43
N ALA A 78 9.69 4.09 4.63
CA ALA A 78 10.24 3.29 5.73
C ALA A 78 10.35 1.80 5.35
N TRP A 79 9.38 1.26 4.62
CA TRP A 79 9.44 -0.10 4.11
C TRP A 79 10.64 -0.30 3.18
N TRP A 80 10.82 0.54 2.16
CA TRP A 80 11.88 0.33 1.17
C TRP A 80 13.28 0.65 1.69
N TYR A 81 13.44 1.67 2.53
CA TYR A 81 14.74 2.16 2.94
C TYR A 81 15.20 1.61 4.30
N LEU A 82 14.29 1.14 5.16
CA LEU A 82 14.63 0.68 6.50
C LEU A 82 14.28 -0.78 6.70
N VAL A 83 12.99 -1.12 6.61
CA VAL A 83 12.50 -2.44 7.02
C VAL A 83 12.97 -3.52 6.06
N ARG A 84 12.74 -3.35 4.76
CA ARG A 84 13.08 -4.35 3.74
C ARG A 84 14.58 -4.67 3.72
N PRO A 85 15.51 -3.68 3.68
CA PRO A 85 16.94 -3.97 3.71
C PRO A 85 17.39 -4.64 5.01
N ALA A 86 16.84 -4.23 6.16
CA ALA A 86 17.16 -4.84 7.46
C ALA A 86 16.64 -6.28 7.58
N TRP A 87 15.52 -6.60 6.94
CA TRP A 87 14.88 -7.92 7.06
C TRP A 87 15.49 -8.98 6.14
N THR A 88 15.93 -8.59 4.94
CA THR A 88 16.52 -9.51 3.94
C THR A 88 17.64 -10.42 4.48
N PRO A 89 18.64 -9.94 5.24
CA PRO A 89 19.70 -10.79 5.77
C PRO A 89 19.23 -11.73 6.87
N VAL A 90 18.11 -11.45 7.53
CA VAL A 90 17.55 -12.29 8.61
C VAL A 90 16.72 -13.47 8.06
N LEU A 91 16.24 -13.38 6.82
CA LEU A 91 15.43 -14.44 6.21
C LEU A 91 16.21 -15.77 6.07
N PRO A 92 15.61 -16.93 6.38
CA PRO A 92 16.20 -18.23 6.10
C PRO A 92 16.57 -18.36 4.61
N SER A 93 17.71 -18.99 4.33
CA SER A 93 18.30 -19.12 2.98
C SER A 93 17.30 -19.64 1.94
N ARG A 94 16.46 -20.62 2.33
CA ARG A 94 15.40 -21.19 1.49
C ARG A 94 14.40 -20.17 0.95
N TYR A 95 14.04 -19.16 1.74
CA TYR A 95 13.10 -18.12 1.32
C TYR A 95 13.81 -17.01 0.56
N ARG A 96 15.03 -16.63 0.98
CA ARG A 96 15.83 -15.63 0.26
C ARG A 96 16.11 -16.05 -1.19
N ALA A 97 16.37 -17.33 -1.43
CA ALA A 97 16.57 -17.89 -2.78
C ALA A 97 15.32 -17.76 -3.68
N GLN A 98 14.12 -17.63 -3.11
CA GLN A 98 12.86 -17.51 -3.84
C GLN A 98 12.47 -16.07 -4.17
N LEU A 99 13.32 -15.09 -3.82
CA LEU A 99 13.04 -13.66 -3.93
C LEU A 99 13.98 -12.97 -4.96
N PRO A 100 13.98 -13.39 -6.25
CA PRO A 100 14.84 -12.79 -7.25
C PRO A 100 14.48 -11.31 -7.48
N GLY A 101 15.47 -10.42 -7.38
CA GLY A 101 15.25 -8.98 -7.53
C GLY A 101 14.65 -8.29 -6.30
N TRP A 102 14.54 -8.98 -5.17
CA TRP A 102 14.07 -8.40 -3.90
C TRP A 102 14.97 -7.29 -3.34
N ASP A 103 16.21 -7.17 -3.79
CA ASP A 103 17.04 -6.03 -3.38
C ASP A 103 16.77 -4.80 -4.26
N ARG A 104 16.00 -4.95 -5.34
CA ARG A 104 15.65 -3.85 -6.25
C ARG A 104 14.29 -3.25 -5.85
N PRO A 105 14.14 -1.92 -5.84
CA PRO A 105 12.82 -1.30 -5.70
C PRO A 105 11.92 -1.76 -6.86
N GLU A 106 10.64 -1.95 -6.56
CA GLU A 106 9.66 -2.44 -7.53
C GLU A 106 9.48 -1.39 -8.62
N ARG A 107 9.80 -1.74 -9.87
CA ARG A 107 9.68 -0.81 -10.99
C ARG A 107 8.25 -0.84 -11.50
N VAL A 108 7.59 0.31 -11.54
CA VAL A 108 6.41 0.50 -12.39
C VAL A 108 6.91 0.33 -13.84
N PRO A 109 6.48 -0.73 -14.56
CA PRO A 109 6.86 -0.87 -15.96
C PRO A 109 6.37 0.36 -16.72
N PRO A 110 7.14 0.89 -17.69
CA PRO A 110 6.62 1.92 -18.57
C PRO A 110 5.31 1.42 -19.18
N SER A 111 4.30 2.29 -19.26
CA SER A 111 3.05 1.94 -19.92
C SER A 111 3.40 1.36 -21.28
N ARG A 112 2.93 0.14 -21.58
CA ARG A 112 3.01 -0.37 -22.96
C ARG A 112 2.20 0.62 -23.78
N SER A 113 2.87 1.59 -24.41
CA SER A 113 2.25 2.31 -25.51
C SER A 113 1.79 1.22 -26.47
N ARG A 114 0.50 1.20 -26.79
CA ARG A 114 0.00 0.36 -27.88
C ARG A 114 0.61 0.93 -29.15
N SER A 115 1.83 0.51 -29.48
CA SER A 115 2.48 0.88 -30.71
C SER A 115 1.85 0.06 -31.84
N SER A 116 1.26 0.82 -32.77
CA SER A 116 1.07 0.51 -34.18
C SER A 116 0.39 -0.82 -34.52
N TRP A 117 -0.92 -0.74 -34.73
CA TRP A 117 -1.57 -1.58 -35.73
C TRP A 117 -0.94 -1.23 -37.09
N SER A 118 -0.08 -2.09 -37.62
CA SER A 118 0.28 -2.08 -39.04
C SER A 118 -0.71 -2.99 -39.76
N PRO A 119 -1.61 -2.49 -40.62
CA PRO A 119 -2.36 -3.37 -41.49
C PRO A 119 -1.37 -3.95 -42.51
N ALA A 120 -1.28 -5.27 -42.55
CA ALA A 120 -0.58 -5.96 -43.61
C ALA A 120 -1.28 -5.62 -44.94
N CYS A 121 -0.56 -5.00 -45.87
CA CYS A 121 -0.99 -4.93 -47.26
C CYS A 121 -0.98 -6.36 -47.83
N SER A 122 -2.16 -6.93 -48.05
CA SER A 122 -2.33 -8.10 -48.90
C SER A 122 -2.03 -7.71 -50.34
N GLY A 123 -1.00 -8.31 -50.92
CA GLY A 123 -0.71 -8.22 -52.34
C GLY A 123 -1.81 -8.87 -53.18
N ALA A 124 -2.08 -8.25 -54.33
CA ALA A 124 -2.80 -8.82 -55.46
C ALA A 124 -1.82 -8.91 -56.64
#